data_AF-A0A7D8UC68-F1
#
_entry.id   AF-A0A7D8UC68-F1
#
_cell.length_a   1.000
_cell.length_b   1.000
_cell.length_c   1.000
_cell.angle_alpha   90.00
_cell.angle_beta   90.00
_cell.angle_gamma   90.00
#
_symmetry.space_group_name_H-M   'P 1'
#
loop_
_entity.id
_entity.type
_entity.pdbx_description
1 polymer ?
#
loop_
_entity_poly.entity_id
_entity_poly.type
_entity_poly.pdbx_seq_one_letter_code
_entity_poly.pdbx_strand_id
1 'polypeptide(L)'
;MPLSESDPRVFFAAERTLMAWIRTGIAIMAIGLVVSRFGLFLRLMAARDAGPGEPTLVHPDPSALLGVTFVVVGSIAILIAAYQHSRFVRTLKPIDLAPAYSGNVSIAIALLIASLGGVLALYLCLT
;
A
#
# COMPACT_ATOMS: atom_id res chain seq x y z
N MET A 1 -1.71 44.13 7.47
CA MET A 1 -2.61 43.45 6.52
C MET A 1 -2.75 42.02 7.02
N PRO A 2 -3.90 41.58 7.55
CA PRO A 2 -3.99 40.21 8.04
C PRO A 2 -3.96 39.29 6.81
N LEU A 3 -2.97 38.40 6.76
CA LEU A 3 -2.87 37.40 5.69
C LEU A 3 -4.00 36.39 5.86
N SER A 4 -5.18 36.68 5.29
CA SER A 4 -6.14 35.64 4.93
C SER A 4 -5.62 34.94 3.67
N GLU A 5 -4.46 34.29 3.78
CA GLU A 5 -3.79 33.63 2.66
C GLU A 5 -4.37 32.23 2.49
N SER A 6 -5.61 32.26 2.05
CA SER A 6 -6.42 31.13 1.64
C SER A 6 -6.04 30.78 0.20
N ASP A 7 -5.05 29.88 0.01
CA ASP A 7 -4.51 29.53 -1.30
C ASP A 7 -4.86 28.09 -1.73
N PRO A 8 -5.74 27.91 -2.75
CA PRO A 8 -6.09 26.59 -3.31
C PRO A 8 -4.90 25.76 -3.78
N ARG A 9 -3.73 26.36 -4.05
CA ARG A 9 -2.51 25.64 -4.44
C ARG A 9 -2.02 24.70 -3.32
N VAL A 10 -2.27 25.04 -2.06
CA VAL A 10 -1.87 24.22 -0.91
C VAL A 10 -2.65 22.90 -0.91
N PHE A 11 -3.95 22.94 -1.23
CA PHE A 11 -4.77 21.74 -1.39
C PHE A 11 -4.22 20.83 -2.50
N PHE A 12 -3.96 21.39 -3.70
CA PHE A 12 -3.39 20.60 -4.80
C PHE A 12 -1.98 20.07 -4.51
N ALA A 13 -1.19 20.78 -3.70
CA ALA A 13 0.10 20.27 -3.24
C ALA A 13 -0.07 19.05 -2.32
N ALA A 14 -1.02 19.10 -1.38
CA ALA A 14 -1.36 17.98 -0.50
C ALA A 14 -1.93 16.78 -1.27
N GLU A 15 -2.62 17.03 -2.39
CA GLU A 15 -3.13 15.96 -3.25
C GLU A 15 -1.99 15.23 -3.97
N ARG A 16 -1.01 15.97 -4.48
CA ARG A 16 0.19 15.38 -5.10
C ARG A 16 0.99 14.55 -4.13
N THR A 17 1.11 14.97 -2.86
CA THR A 17 1.81 14.17 -1.85
C THR A 17 1.04 12.89 -1.54
N LEU A 18 -0.29 12.93 -1.43
CA LEU A 18 -1.13 11.73 -1.28
C LEU A 18 -0.92 10.74 -2.44
N MET A 19 -0.95 11.21 -3.70
CA MET A 19 -0.73 10.36 -4.87
C MET A 19 0.68 9.77 -4.91
N ALA A 20 1.68 10.53 -4.48
CA ALA A 20 3.05 10.02 -4.33
C ALA A 20 3.12 8.91 -3.28
N TRP A 21 2.46 9.06 -2.13
CA TRP A 21 2.36 8.01 -1.10
C TRP A 21 1.64 6.76 -1.61
N ILE A 22 0.54 6.91 -2.35
CA ILE A 22 -0.16 5.78 -2.98
C ILE A 22 0.78 5.00 -3.88
N ARG A 23 1.51 5.67 -4.78
CA ARG A 23 2.46 5.03 -5.69
C ARG A 23 3.57 4.30 -4.93
N THR A 24 4.13 4.91 -3.89
CA THR A 24 5.15 4.28 -3.05
C THR A 24 4.60 3.04 -2.34
N GLY A 25 3.38 3.13 -1.79
CA GLY A 25 2.71 1.99 -1.16
C GLY A 25 2.47 0.83 -2.12
N ILE A 26 1.96 1.10 -3.33
CA ILE A 26 1.76 0.08 -4.37
C ILE A 26 3.09 -0.57 -4.77
N ALA A 27 4.17 0.21 -4.94
CA ALA A 27 5.47 -0.32 -5.29
C ALA A 27 6.01 -1.27 -4.19
N ILE A 28 5.85 -0.90 -2.92
CA ILE A 28 6.21 -1.74 -1.78
C ILE A 28 5.37 -3.03 -1.78
N MET A 29 4.05 -2.94 -2.01
CA MET A 29 3.18 -4.12 -2.12
C MET A 29 3.59 -5.06 -3.26
N ALA A 30 3.89 -4.50 -4.44
CA ALA A 30 4.30 -5.26 -5.60
C ALA A 30 5.61 -6.01 -5.35
N ILE A 31 6.59 -5.36 -4.72
CA ILE A 31 7.83 -6.01 -4.28
C ILE A 31 7.51 -7.14 -3.30
N GLY A 32 6.61 -6.91 -2.33
CA GLY A 32 6.19 -7.96 -1.39
C GLY A 32 5.59 -9.18 -2.06
N LEU A 33 4.74 -8.98 -3.08
CA LEU A 33 4.17 -10.08 -3.86
C LEU A 33 5.26 -10.88 -4.59
N VAL A 34 6.22 -10.20 -5.21
CA VAL A 34 7.35 -10.85 -5.89
C VAL A 34 8.19 -11.67 -4.92
N VAL A 35 8.50 -11.11 -3.75
CA VAL A 35 9.27 -11.80 -2.70
C VAL A 35 8.52 -13.04 -2.20
N SER A 36 7.21 -12.93 -1.95
CA SER A 36 6.37 -14.07 -1.53
C SER A 36 6.37 -15.21 -2.56
N ARG A 37 6.33 -14.90 -3.85
CA ARG A 37 6.33 -15.92 -4.92
C ARG A 37 7.70 -16.48 -5.25
N PHE A 38 8.77 -15.78 -4.88
CA PHE A 38 10.14 -16.28 -5.08
C PHE A 38 10.43 -17.54 -4.26
N GLY A 39 9.89 -17.68 -3.03
CA GLY A 39 10.03 -18.91 -2.24
C GLY A 39 9.35 -20.12 -2.88
N LEU A 40 8.14 -19.92 -3.41
CA LEU A 40 7.45 -20.97 -4.17
C LEU A 40 8.27 -21.39 -5.39
N PHE A 41 8.87 -20.44 -6.10
CA PHE A 41 9.76 -20.74 -7.23
C PHE A 41 10.97 -21.59 -6.78
N LEU A 42 11.64 -21.22 -5.70
CA LEU A 42 12.77 -22.00 -5.15
C LEU A 42 12.34 -23.42 -4.74
N ARG A 43 11.17 -23.58 -4.12
CA ARG A 43 10.61 -24.89 -3.76
C ARG A 43 10.35 -25.76 -4.99
N LEU A 44 9.77 -25.19 -6.04
CA LEU A 44 9.51 -25.90 -7.29
C LEU A 44 10.81 -26.33 -7.99
N MET A 45 11.89 -25.56 -7.85
CA MET A 45 13.21 -25.95 -8.36
C MET A 45 13.83 -27.06 -7.49
N ALA A 46 13.83 -26.91 -6.17
CA ALA A 46 14.35 -27.93 -5.26
C ALA A 46 13.60 -29.27 -5.39
N ALA A 47 12.29 -29.25 -5.60
CA ALA A 47 11.48 -30.44 -5.83
C ALA A 47 11.75 -31.11 -7.19
N ARG A 48 12.26 -30.37 -8.19
CA ARG A 48 12.72 -30.95 -9.46
C ARG A 48 14.09 -31.62 -9.31
N ASP A 49 14.95 -31.08 -8.46
CA ASP A 49 16.31 -31.59 -8.25
C ASP A 49 16.35 -32.73 -7.21
N ALA A 50 15.35 -32.83 -6.32
CA ALA A 50 15.22 -33.91 -5.35
C ALA A 50 14.74 -35.20 -6.01
N GLY A 51 15.53 -36.28 -5.88
CA GLY A 51 15.17 -37.62 -6.35
C GLY A 51 13.96 -38.22 -5.61
N PRO A 52 13.29 -39.25 -6.18
CA PRO A 52 12.10 -39.84 -5.58
C PRO A 52 12.43 -40.48 -4.22
N GLY A 53 11.98 -39.84 -3.13
CA GLY A 53 12.01 -40.44 -1.78
C GLY A 53 12.56 -39.56 -0.66
N GLU A 54 13.14 -38.38 -0.93
CA GLU A 54 13.57 -37.51 0.16
C GLU A 54 12.40 -36.72 0.78
N PRO A 55 12.22 -36.76 2.11
CA PRO A 55 11.20 -35.98 2.78
C PRO A 55 11.54 -34.50 2.63
N THR A 56 10.71 -33.77 1.87
CA THR A 56 10.76 -32.31 1.80
C THR A 56 10.38 -31.79 3.19
N LEU A 57 11.38 -31.45 3.99
CA LEU A 57 11.16 -30.83 5.30
C LEU A 57 10.31 -29.58 5.09
N VAL A 58 9.11 -29.60 5.67
CA VAL A 58 8.15 -28.48 5.65
C VAL A 58 8.71 -27.39 6.56
N HIS A 59 9.74 -26.69 6.11
CA HIS A 59 10.17 -25.47 6.76
C HIS A 59 9.19 -24.35 6.42
N PRO A 60 8.85 -23.47 7.39
CA PRO A 60 8.12 -22.24 7.11
C PRO A 60 8.84 -21.46 6.00
N ASP A 61 8.13 -20.96 5.00
CA ASP A 61 8.74 -20.19 3.91
C ASP A 61 9.09 -18.78 4.41
N PRO A 62 10.37 -18.45 4.68
CA PRO A 62 10.73 -17.13 5.18
C PRO A 62 10.42 -16.04 4.14
N SER A 63 10.41 -16.38 2.85
CA SER A 63 10.10 -15.43 1.79
C SER A 63 8.61 -15.11 1.71
N ALA A 64 7.73 -16.07 2.03
CA ALA A 64 6.30 -15.82 2.13
C ALA A 64 6.00 -14.82 3.26
N LEU A 65 6.60 -15.03 4.44
CA LEU A 65 6.46 -14.12 5.59
C LEU A 65 7.00 -12.72 5.27
N LEU A 66 8.18 -12.63 4.65
CA LEU A 66 8.75 -11.36 4.21
C LEU A 66 7.84 -10.66 3.19
N GLY A 67 7.34 -11.38 2.20
CA GLY A 67 6.45 -10.84 1.18
C GLY A 67 5.15 -10.28 1.75
N VAL A 68 4.50 -11.03 2.65
CA VAL A 68 3.31 -10.57 3.38
C VAL A 68 3.63 -9.31 4.18
N THR A 69 4.78 -9.25 4.85
CA THR A 69 5.20 -8.07 5.63
C THR A 69 5.31 -6.85 4.73
N PHE A 70 5.93 -6.95 3.56
CA PHE A 70 6.01 -5.85 2.59
C PHE A 70 4.62 -5.40 2.12
N VAL A 71 3.71 -6.33 1.80
CA VAL A 71 2.34 -5.98 1.40
C VAL A 71 1.62 -5.21 2.52
N VAL A 72 1.71 -5.69 3.76
CA VAL A 72 1.12 -5.02 4.93
C VAL A 72 1.72 -3.63 5.13
N VAL A 73 3.04 -3.49 5.05
CA VAL A 73 3.74 -2.19 5.18
C VAL A 73 3.28 -1.22 4.10
N GLY A 74 3.17 -1.68 2.85
CA GLY A 74 2.64 -0.87 1.75
C GLY A 74 1.20 -0.42 2.02
N SER A 75 0.33 -1.30 2.52
CA SER A 75 -1.07 -0.97 2.88
C SER A 75 -1.13 0.07 3.99
N ILE A 76 -0.35 -0.12 5.05
CA ILE A 76 -0.28 0.80 6.18
C ILE A 76 0.24 2.17 5.72
N ALA A 77 1.25 2.23 4.85
CA ALA A 77 1.76 3.49 4.32
C ALA A 77 0.66 4.30 3.59
N ILE A 78 -0.18 3.63 2.79
CA ILE A 78 -1.32 4.27 2.11
C ILE A 78 -2.37 4.74 3.11
N LEU A 79 -2.70 3.93 4.13
CA LEU A 79 -3.66 4.32 5.18
C LEU A 79 -3.18 5.54 5.97
N ILE A 80 -1.89 5.58 6.32
CA ILE A 80 -1.28 6.72 7.01
C ILE A 80 -1.37 7.97 6.15
N ALA A 81 -1.08 7.86 4.85
CA ALA A 81 -1.19 9.00 3.93
C ALA A 81 -2.64 9.50 3.80
N ALA A 82 -3.61 8.58 3.68
CA ALA A 82 -5.03 8.92 3.65
C ALA A 82 -5.48 9.61 4.95
N TYR A 83 -5.02 9.13 6.10
CA TYR A 83 -5.32 9.73 7.40
C TYR A 83 -4.71 11.14 7.51
N GLN A 84 -3.43 11.31 7.16
CA GLN A 84 -2.78 12.62 7.17
C GLN A 84 -3.47 13.61 6.24
N HIS A 85 -3.81 13.18 5.02
CA HIS A 85 -4.53 14.01 4.06
C HIS A 85 -5.94 14.39 4.58
N SER A 86 -6.70 13.43 5.12
CA SER A 86 -8.02 13.72 5.71
C SER A 86 -7.92 14.71 6.88
N ARG A 87 -6.92 14.54 7.76
CA ARG A 87 -6.67 15.46 8.87
C ARG A 87 -6.31 16.86 8.35
N PHE A 88 -5.51 16.95 7.30
CA PHE A 88 -5.14 18.21 6.65
C PHE A 88 -6.34 18.90 6.01
N VAL A 89 -7.15 18.19 5.23
CA VAL A 89 -8.36 18.74 4.59
C VAL A 89 -9.36 19.25 5.62
N ARG A 90 -9.51 18.57 6.76
CA ARG A 90 -10.37 19.03 7.87
C ARG A 90 -9.91 20.35 8.52
N THR A 91 -8.65 20.74 8.35
CA THR A 91 -8.11 22.02 8.87
C THR A 91 -8.28 23.19 7.90
N LEU A 92 -8.64 22.93 6.63
CA LEU A 92 -8.84 23.96 5.63
C LEU A 92 -10.23 24.60 5.76
N LYS A 93 -10.33 25.89 5.45
CA LYS A 93 -11.64 26.58 5.45
C LYS A 93 -12.44 26.14 4.21
N PRO A 94 -13.78 26.12 4.26
CA PRO A 94 -14.61 25.80 3.09
C PRO A 94 -14.35 26.66 1.85
N ILE A 95 -13.77 27.85 2.03
CA ILE A 95 -13.42 28.79 0.97
C ILE A 95 -12.12 28.41 0.22
N ASP A 96 -11.29 27.55 0.82
CA ASP A 96 -10.03 27.03 0.25
C ASP A 96 -10.25 25.76 -0.59
N LEU A 97 -11.41 25.13 -0.42
CA LEU A 97 -11.83 23.97 -1.18
C LEU A 97 -12.39 24.46 -2.51
N ALA A 98 -11.76 24.06 -3.61
CA ALA A 98 -12.28 24.35 -4.95
C ALA A 98 -13.73 23.85 -5.06
N PRO A 99 -14.72 24.69 -5.41
CA PRO A 99 -16.16 24.36 -5.36
C PRO A 99 -16.59 23.12 -6.17
N ALA A 100 -15.74 22.62 -7.07
CA ALA A 100 -16.00 21.47 -7.93
C ALA A 100 -15.09 20.25 -7.64
N TYR A 101 -14.17 20.33 -6.67
CA TYR A 101 -13.22 19.26 -6.41
C TYR A 101 -13.63 18.43 -5.18
N SER A 102 -14.10 17.21 -5.43
CA SER A 102 -14.48 16.27 -4.38
C SER A 102 -13.22 15.64 -3.76
N GLY A 103 -12.66 16.26 -2.72
CA GLY A 103 -11.54 15.69 -1.93
C GLY A 103 -11.80 14.27 -1.39
N ASN A 104 -13.05 13.80 -1.42
CA ASN A 104 -13.44 12.43 -1.10
C ASN A 104 -12.92 11.38 -2.10
N VAL A 105 -12.66 11.73 -3.37
CA VAL A 105 -12.26 10.74 -4.39
C VAL A 105 -10.87 10.17 -4.09
N SER A 106 -9.91 11.03 -3.73
CA SER A 106 -8.54 10.60 -3.48
C SER A 106 -8.40 9.79 -2.19
N ILE A 107 -9.20 10.13 -1.17
CA ILE A 107 -9.34 9.31 0.03
C ILE A 107 -9.98 7.96 -0.32
N ALA A 108 -11.04 7.94 -1.13
CA ALA A 108 -11.69 6.70 -1.56
C ALA A 108 -10.73 5.78 -2.34
N ILE A 109 -9.93 6.33 -3.26
CA ILE A 109 -8.91 5.58 -4.00
C ILE A 109 -7.85 5.03 -3.04
N ALA A 110 -7.35 5.84 -2.11
CA ALA A 110 -6.36 5.39 -1.13
C ALA A 110 -6.90 4.23 -0.26
N LEU A 111 -8.14 4.36 0.24
CA LEU A 111 -8.79 3.31 1.04
C LEU A 111 -9.07 2.05 0.22
N LEU A 112 -9.48 2.19 -1.04
CA LEU A 112 -9.67 1.07 -1.96
C LEU A 112 -8.36 0.31 -2.16
N ILE A 113 -7.26 1.00 -2.46
CA ILE A 113 -5.96 0.35 -2.69
C ILE A 113 -5.42 -0.28 -1.41
N ALA A 114 -5.54 0.40 -0.26
CA ALA A 114 -5.13 -0.15 1.02
C ALA A 114 -5.93 -1.40 1.40
N SER A 115 -7.24 -1.41 1.17
CA SER A 115 -8.10 -2.57 1.44
C SER A 115 -7.78 -3.73 0.51
N LEU A 116 -7.56 -3.49 -0.79
CA LEU A 116 -7.07 -4.50 -1.73
C LEU A 116 -5.73 -5.09 -1.28
N GLY A 117 -4.79 -4.26 -0.82
CA GLY A 117 -3.52 -4.74 -0.26
C GLY A 117 -3.72 -5.58 1.01
N GLY A 118 -4.67 -5.23 1.87
CA GLY A 118 -5.03 -6.03 3.04
C GLY A 118 -5.61 -7.40 2.68
N VAL A 119 -6.51 -7.43 1.69
CA VAL A 119 -7.06 -8.67 1.13
C VAL A 119 -5.94 -9.53 0.52
N LEU A 120 -5.02 -8.91 -0.23
CA LEU A 120 -3.86 -9.60 -0.80
C LEU A 120 -2.96 -10.19 0.29
N ALA A 121 -2.68 -9.44 1.36
CA ALA A 121 -1.88 -9.94 2.48
C ALA A 121 -2.56 -11.13 3.18
N LEU A 122 -3.88 -11.06 3.39
CA LEU A 122 -4.64 -12.18 3.95
C LEU A 122 -4.59 -13.40 3.03
N TYR A 123 -4.81 -13.20 1.73
CA TYR A 123 -4.70 -14.28 0.74
C TYR A 123 -3.32 -14.94 0.78
N LEU A 124 -2.24 -14.16 0.74
CA LEU A 124 -0.86 -14.68 0.81
C LEU A 124 -0.51 -15.34 2.15
N CYS A 125 -1.20 -14.99 3.23
CA CYS A 125 -1.01 -15.60 4.54
C CYS A 125 -1.73 -16.96 4.64
N LEU A 126 -2.84 -17.13 3.89
CA LEU A 126 -3.65 -18.36 3.88
C LEU A 126 -3.15 -19.39 2.86
N THR A 127 -2.38 -18.98 1.86
CA THR A 127 -1.79 -19.84 0.81
C THR A 127 -0.33 -20.16 1.08
#